data_AF-A0A7J3E2V3-F1
#
_entry.id   AF-A0A7J3E2V3-F1
#
_cell.length_a   1.000
_cell.length_b   1.000
_cell.length_c   1.000
_cell.angle_alpha   90.00
_cell.angle_beta   90.00
_cell.angle_gamma   90.00
#
_symmetry.space_group_name_H-M   'P 1'
#
loop_
_entity.id
_entity.type
_entity.pdbx_description
1 polymer ?
#
loop_
_entity_poly.entity_id
_entity_poly.type
_entity_poly.pdbx_seq_one_letter_code
_entity_poly.pdbx_strand_id
1 'polypeptide(L)'
;MRVGIALKEKDVDLIISLLNSRKEIKVEEILFQMLRKNISSSDILFILLQILGRDGFIEGSKGVIKIIKPIDEKEAYIAKKRLIESLSKSTKVFVTPLEIGKFFQCPRRIWLEKVVMSTQKKEEKGKAWDGEALHFAINQLVKNLEKGISTAVEDAVNSAVSKYAGKIELEREELVDFLNRFCEFMKEEGISTVFTEKLLESFPEGLVGTPDLIGISKDGKIITIDIKLGQLSRKGLKKEHLLQIVGEAILAEKFFRKRVEIAYLIYFESNSLAKIIIREDMKREFLKYKRGLIKTFRSSYIPPVSRLPNFKKRVCQGCHVRHVCENIELLKKI
;
A
#
# COMPACT_ATOMS: atom_id res chain seq x y z
N MET A 1 -9.86 6.85 -6.48
CA MET A 1 -10.22 7.82 -5.44
C MET A 1 -11.53 7.40 -4.80
N ARG A 2 -11.56 7.29 -3.48
CA ARG A 2 -12.76 6.98 -2.69
C ARG A 2 -13.10 8.19 -1.85
N VAL A 3 -14.37 8.57 -1.74
CA VAL A 3 -14.81 9.63 -0.84
C VAL A 3 -15.38 8.98 0.42
N GLY A 4 -14.96 9.47 1.58
CA GLY A 4 -15.40 8.96 2.87
C GLY A 4 -14.65 7.70 3.33
N ILE A 5 -14.98 7.30 4.55
CA ILE A 5 -14.41 6.15 5.25
C ILE A 5 -15.36 4.96 5.08
N ALA A 6 -14.85 3.83 4.61
CA ALA A 6 -15.61 2.59 4.52
C ALA A 6 -15.31 1.74 5.77
N LEU A 7 -16.01 2.02 6.87
CA LEU A 7 -15.88 1.22 8.09
C LEU A 7 -16.63 -0.10 7.93
N LYS A 8 -15.97 -1.22 8.26
CA LYS A 8 -16.61 -2.53 8.38
C LYS A 8 -16.86 -2.81 9.85
N GLU A 9 -18.12 -3.04 10.23
CA GLU A 9 -18.45 -3.33 11.64
C GLU A 9 -17.71 -4.55 12.18
N LYS A 10 -17.56 -5.59 11.36
CA LYS A 10 -16.74 -6.78 11.64
C LYS A 10 -15.34 -6.43 12.13
N ASP A 11 -14.71 -5.40 11.58
CA ASP A 11 -13.34 -5.03 11.97
C ASP A 11 -13.33 -4.51 13.42
N VAL A 12 -14.37 -3.79 13.82
CA VAL A 12 -14.56 -3.32 15.20
C VAL A 12 -14.75 -4.50 16.14
N ASP A 13 -15.61 -5.46 15.76
CA ASP A 13 -15.88 -6.66 16.57
C ASP A 13 -14.62 -7.50 16.77
N LEU A 14 -13.81 -7.66 15.71
CA LEU A 14 -12.52 -8.33 15.79
C LEU A 14 -11.52 -7.60 16.71
N ILE A 15 -11.48 -6.26 16.67
CA ILE A 15 -10.62 -5.49 17.58
C ILE A 15 -11.07 -5.66 19.04
N ILE A 16 -12.37 -5.60 19.32
CA ILE A 16 -12.90 -5.80 20.68
C ILE A 16 -12.58 -7.22 21.17
N SER A 17 -12.75 -8.23 20.31
CA SER A 17 -12.36 -9.61 20.62
C SER A 17 -10.87 -9.73 20.95
N LEU A 18 -9.99 -9.05 20.19
CA LEU A 18 -8.56 -9.01 20.49
C LEU A 18 -8.26 -8.35 21.83
N LEU A 19 -8.95 -7.25 22.17
CA LEU A 19 -8.80 -6.57 23.46
C LEU A 19 -9.23 -7.47 24.62
N ASN A 20 -10.39 -8.12 24.51
CA ASN A 20 -10.90 -9.02 25.56
C ASN A 20 -10.11 -10.33 25.71
N SER A 21 -9.20 -10.66 24.79
CA SER A 21 -8.50 -11.94 24.80
C SER A 21 -7.54 -12.10 25.99
N ARG A 22 -7.07 -11.00 26.59
CA ARG A 22 -6.10 -10.98 27.69
C ARG A 22 -6.36 -9.79 28.61
N LYS A 23 -5.96 -9.91 29.87
CA LYS A 23 -6.00 -8.78 30.84
C LYS A 23 -5.04 -7.65 30.48
N GLU A 24 -3.94 -7.97 29.81
CA GLU A 24 -2.91 -7.02 29.41
C GLU A 24 -2.37 -7.42 28.04
N ILE A 25 -2.22 -6.45 27.14
CA ILE A 25 -1.79 -6.69 25.76
C ILE A 25 -0.97 -5.51 25.22
N LYS A 26 0.11 -5.81 24.49
CA LYS A 26 0.92 -4.79 23.84
C LYS A 26 0.20 -4.26 22.60
N VAL A 27 0.19 -2.94 22.42
CA VAL A 27 -0.41 -2.29 21.24
C VAL A 27 0.16 -2.86 19.93
N GLU A 28 1.46 -3.10 19.90
CA GLU A 28 2.14 -3.70 18.74
C GLU A 28 1.61 -5.10 18.39
N GLU A 29 1.31 -5.91 19.41
CA GLU A 29 0.72 -7.24 19.20
C GLU A 29 -0.68 -7.13 18.58
N ILE A 30 -1.50 -6.17 19.04
CA ILE A 30 -2.82 -5.91 18.45
C ILE A 30 -2.66 -5.49 16.99
N LEU A 31 -1.75 -4.57 16.68
CA LEU A 31 -1.54 -4.09 15.32
C LEU A 31 -1.12 -5.22 14.37
N PHE A 32 -0.26 -6.14 14.83
CA PHE A 32 0.11 -7.32 14.04
C PHE A 32 -1.08 -8.25 13.81
N GLN A 33 -1.90 -8.48 14.83
CA GLN A 33 -3.10 -9.31 14.71
C GLN A 33 -4.15 -8.66 13.80
N MET A 34 -4.33 -7.35 13.87
CA MET A 34 -5.17 -6.58 12.96
C MET A 34 -4.75 -6.80 11.51
N LEU A 35 -3.44 -6.68 11.24
CA LEU A 35 -2.91 -6.86 9.89
C LEU A 35 -3.05 -8.31 9.40
N ARG A 36 -2.82 -9.30 10.27
CA ARG A 36 -3.09 -10.73 9.98
C ARG A 36 -4.56 -10.97 9.64
N LYS A 37 -5.48 -10.32 10.35
CA LYS A 37 -6.94 -10.39 10.14
C LYS A 37 -7.46 -9.45 9.05
N ASN A 38 -6.58 -8.79 8.28
CA ASN A 38 -6.90 -7.86 7.19
C ASN A 38 -7.72 -6.63 7.61
N ILE A 39 -7.53 -6.15 8.83
CA ILE A 39 -8.07 -4.87 9.29
C ILE A 39 -7.12 -3.78 8.80
N SER A 40 -7.63 -2.88 7.94
CA SER A 40 -6.78 -1.99 7.14
C SER A 40 -6.35 -0.71 7.84
N SER A 41 -7.03 -0.30 8.92
CA SER A 41 -6.76 0.97 9.59
C SER A 41 -6.57 0.80 11.09
N SER A 42 -5.41 1.24 11.58
CA SER A 42 -5.19 1.36 13.03
C SER A 42 -5.93 2.54 13.63
N ASP A 43 -6.39 3.51 12.83
CA ASP A 43 -7.20 4.64 13.35
C ASP A 43 -8.47 4.13 14.04
N ILE A 44 -9.05 3.02 13.57
CA ILE A 44 -10.18 2.33 14.20
C ILE A 44 -9.82 1.92 15.63
N LEU A 45 -8.68 1.25 15.81
CA LEU A 45 -8.18 0.83 17.13
C LEU A 45 -8.02 2.05 18.04
N PHE A 46 -7.29 3.07 17.61
CA PHE A 46 -6.96 4.20 18.50
C PHE A 46 -8.20 5.03 18.91
N ILE A 47 -9.17 5.21 18.02
CA ILE A 47 -10.43 5.87 18.38
C ILE A 47 -11.22 4.98 19.36
N LEU A 48 -11.26 3.67 19.12
CA LEU A 48 -11.93 2.74 20.02
C LEU A 48 -11.29 2.72 21.42
N LEU A 49 -9.95 2.72 21.50
CA LEU A 49 -9.22 2.82 22.77
C LEU A 49 -9.55 4.13 23.49
N GLN A 50 -9.68 5.25 22.77
CA GLN A 50 -10.08 6.52 23.36
C GLN A 50 -11.50 6.49 23.94
N ILE A 51 -12.44 5.84 23.24
CA ILE A 51 -13.83 5.67 23.72
C ILE A 51 -13.83 4.82 24.98
N LEU A 52 -13.25 3.62 24.91
CA LEU A 52 -13.23 2.65 26.01
C LEU A 52 -12.47 3.16 27.24
N GLY A 53 -11.39 3.93 27.02
CA GLY A 53 -10.61 4.52 28.10
C GLY A 53 -11.39 5.59 28.86
N ARG A 54 -12.18 6.42 28.17
CA ARG A 54 -13.07 7.42 28.80
C ARG A 54 -14.16 6.77 29.64
N ASP A 55 -14.66 5.63 29.19
CA ASP A 55 -15.69 4.88 29.90
C ASP A 55 -15.10 3.95 30.99
N GLY A 56 -13.77 3.94 31.18
CA GLY A 56 -13.09 3.21 32.25
C GLY A 56 -12.97 1.70 32.04
N PHE A 57 -13.09 1.22 30.80
CA PHE A 57 -12.90 -0.21 30.46
C PHE A 57 -11.45 -0.59 30.35
N ILE A 58 -10.60 0.37 29.95
CA ILE A 58 -9.19 0.13 29.69
C ILE A 58 -8.33 1.26 30.26
N GLU A 59 -7.09 0.92 30.57
CA GLU A 59 -6.03 1.87 30.90
C GLU A 59 -4.82 1.62 30.00
N GLY A 60 -4.22 2.70 29.50
CA GLY A 60 -3.04 2.62 28.64
C GLY A 60 -1.79 3.13 29.36
N SER A 61 -0.70 2.36 29.31
CA SER A 61 0.62 2.85 29.76
C SER A 61 1.74 2.27 28.89
N LYS A 62 2.67 3.13 28.44
CA LYS A 62 3.91 2.74 27.71
C LYS A 62 3.72 1.71 26.58
N GLY A 63 2.67 1.86 25.76
CA GLY A 63 2.40 0.96 24.63
C GLY A 63 1.74 -0.37 25.03
N VAL A 64 1.25 -0.46 26.26
CA VAL A 64 0.47 -1.57 26.79
C VAL A 64 -0.93 -1.09 27.13
N ILE A 65 -1.92 -1.94 26.86
CA ILE A 65 -3.32 -1.74 27.22
C ILE A 65 -3.69 -2.77 28.28
N LYS A 66 -4.20 -2.30 29.41
CA LYS A 66 -4.77 -3.11 30.48
C LYS A 66 -6.28 -3.06 30.41
N ILE A 67 -6.92 -4.22 30.42
CA ILE A 67 -8.38 -4.36 30.44
C ILE A 67 -8.83 -4.38 31.91
N ILE A 68 -9.53 -3.33 32.33
CA ILE A 68 -10.01 -3.15 33.70
C ILE A 68 -11.31 -3.94 33.91
N LYS A 69 -12.18 -3.93 32.89
CA LYS A 69 -13.45 -4.65 32.87
C LYS A 69 -13.67 -5.29 31.50
N PRO A 70 -14.27 -6.49 31.42
CA PRO A 70 -14.65 -7.08 30.15
C PRO A 70 -15.57 -6.13 29.38
N ILE A 71 -15.37 -6.06 28.06
CA ILE A 71 -16.24 -5.30 27.15
C ILE A 71 -17.30 -6.29 26.65
N ASP A 72 -18.48 -6.29 27.27
CA ASP A 72 -19.58 -7.16 26.84
C ASP A 72 -20.26 -6.68 25.54
N GLU A 73 -21.28 -7.39 25.08
CA GLU A 73 -21.96 -7.08 23.81
C GLU A 73 -22.64 -5.72 23.80
N LYS A 74 -23.24 -5.30 24.93
CA LYS A 74 -23.92 -4.02 25.05
C LYS A 74 -22.91 -2.88 25.00
N GLU A 75 -21.77 -3.06 25.66
CA GLU A 75 -20.70 -2.09 25.77
C GLU A 75 -19.99 -1.95 24.41
N ALA A 76 -19.76 -3.08 23.75
CA ALA A 76 -19.24 -3.15 22.39
C ALA A 76 -20.15 -2.42 21.39
N TYR A 77 -21.47 -2.62 21.49
CA TYR A 77 -22.45 -1.93 20.65
C TYR A 77 -22.41 -0.41 20.83
N ILE A 78 -22.36 0.08 22.07
CA ILE A 78 -22.26 1.52 22.38
C ILE A 78 -20.97 2.10 21.81
N ALA A 79 -19.83 1.43 22.03
CA ALA A 79 -18.54 1.88 21.52
C ALA A 79 -18.51 1.92 19.98
N LYS A 80 -19.08 0.91 19.32
CA LYS A 80 -19.23 0.84 17.86
C LYS A 80 -20.07 2.01 17.33
N LYS A 81 -21.21 2.32 17.96
CA LYS A 81 -22.07 3.45 17.55
C LYS A 81 -21.34 4.78 17.65
N ARG A 82 -20.61 5.02 18.76
CA ARG A 82 -19.80 6.23 18.96
C ARG A 82 -18.67 6.35 17.93
N LEU A 83 -18.01 5.24 17.61
CA LEU A 83 -16.98 5.19 16.56
C LEU A 83 -17.57 5.57 15.19
N ILE A 84 -18.70 4.97 14.80
CA ILE A 84 -19.37 5.28 13.53
C ILE A 84 -19.72 6.76 13.45
N GLU A 85 -20.28 7.33 14.51
CA GLU A 85 -20.61 8.76 14.58
C GLU A 85 -19.36 9.64 14.44
N SER A 86 -18.24 9.24 15.06
CA SER A 86 -16.98 9.96 14.94
C SER A 86 -16.41 9.94 13.52
N LEU A 87 -16.61 8.85 12.78
CA LEU A 87 -16.04 8.66 11.45
C LEU A 87 -16.95 9.17 10.32
N SER A 88 -18.27 9.13 10.50
CA SER A 88 -19.26 9.54 9.49
C SER A 88 -19.15 11.01 9.09
N LYS A 89 -18.61 11.86 9.98
CA LYS A 89 -18.37 13.30 9.73
C LYS A 89 -17.22 13.56 8.74
N SER A 90 -16.46 12.53 8.34
CA SER A 90 -15.29 12.67 7.48
C SER A 90 -15.64 12.61 5.99
N THR A 91 -15.56 13.74 5.30
CA THR A 91 -15.70 13.86 3.82
C THR A 91 -14.36 13.73 3.08
N LYS A 92 -13.37 13.09 3.71
CA LYS A 92 -12.02 13.00 3.15
C LYS A 92 -12.00 12.19 1.85
N VAL A 93 -11.13 12.62 0.95
CA VAL A 93 -10.87 11.94 -0.31
C VAL A 93 -9.63 11.08 -0.13
N PHE A 94 -9.80 9.78 -0.32
CA PHE A 94 -8.76 8.78 -0.26
C PHE A 94 -8.13 8.58 -1.64
N VAL A 95 -6.81 8.66 -1.68
CA VAL A 95 -5.98 8.48 -2.88
C VAL A 95 -4.90 7.45 -2.63
N THR A 96 -4.46 6.77 -3.68
CA THR A 96 -3.36 5.79 -3.57
C THR A 96 -1.99 6.38 -3.87
N PRO A 97 -0.90 5.84 -3.29
CA PRO A 97 0.46 6.24 -3.67
C PRO A 97 0.72 6.14 -5.18
N LEU A 98 0.17 5.12 -5.84
CA LEU A 98 0.22 4.96 -7.29
C LEU A 98 -0.51 6.09 -8.03
N GLU A 99 -1.69 6.52 -7.57
CA GLU A 99 -2.42 7.66 -8.14
C GLU A 99 -1.59 8.95 -8.04
N ILE A 100 -0.82 9.13 -6.96
CA ILE A 100 0.11 10.26 -6.81
C ILE A 100 1.28 10.17 -7.80
N GLY A 101 1.88 8.99 -7.97
CA GLY A 101 2.92 8.76 -8.99
C GLY A 101 2.43 9.07 -10.41
N LYS A 102 1.21 8.61 -10.76
CA LYS A 102 0.55 8.92 -12.03
C LYS A 102 0.24 10.40 -12.19
N PHE A 103 -0.22 11.06 -11.13
CA PHE A 103 -0.49 12.50 -11.13
C PHE A 103 0.78 13.32 -11.40
N PHE A 104 1.89 12.95 -10.77
CA PHE A 104 3.19 13.53 -11.06
C PHE A 104 3.58 13.35 -12.54
N GLN A 105 3.35 12.17 -13.11
CA GLN A 105 3.63 11.92 -14.53
C GLN A 105 2.76 12.78 -15.44
N CYS A 106 1.44 12.79 -15.23
CA CYS A 106 0.49 13.55 -16.04
C CYS A 106 -0.84 13.73 -15.29
N PRO A 107 -1.18 14.95 -14.83
CA PRO A 107 -2.46 15.24 -14.20
C PRO A 107 -3.66 14.88 -15.07
N ARG A 108 -3.57 15.11 -16.39
CA ARG A 108 -4.62 14.74 -17.33
C ARG A 108 -4.81 13.24 -17.49
N ARG A 109 -3.74 12.45 -17.45
CA ARG A 109 -3.86 10.99 -17.53
C ARG A 109 -4.74 10.47 -16.40
N ILE A 110 -4.40 10.80 -15.15
CA ILE A 110 -5.16 10.30 -14.00
C ILE A 110 -6.60 10.84 -14.00
N TRP A 111 -6.81 12.10 -14.41
CA TRP A 111 -8.15 12.67 -14.56
C TRP A 111 -9.00 11.90 -15.59
N LEU A 112 -8.46 11.64 -16.78
CA LEU A 112 -9.14 10.88 -17.82
C LEU A 112 -9.43 9.45 -17.38
N GLU A 113 -8.46 8.76 -16.77
CA GLU A 113 -8.66 7.40 -16.22
C GLU A 113 -9.90 7.32 -15.31
N LYS A 114 -10.22 8.39 -14.58
CA LYS A 114 -11.39 8.45 -13.70
C LYS A 114 -12.67 8.91 -14.39
N VAL A 115 -12.59 9.93 -15.25
CA VAL A 115 -13.78 10.53 -15.89
C VAL A 115 -14.35 9.62 -16.96
N VAL A 116 -13.51 9.05 -17.83
CA VAL A 116 -13.99 8.14 -18.88
C VAL A 116 -14.07 6.68 -18.43
N MET A 117 -13.79 6.42 -17.14
CA MET A 117 -13.72 5.08 -16.56
C MET A 117 -12.89 4.11 -17.42
N SER A 118 -11.84 4.62 -18.08
CA SER A 118 -11.04 3.84 -19.01
C SER A 118 -10.25 2.79 -18.25
N THR A 119 -10.44 1.55 -18.65
CA THR A 119 -9.60 0.44 -18.19
C THR A 119 -8.44 0.27 -19.16
N GLN A 120 -7.24 0.10 -18.62
CA GLN A 120 -6.10 -0.31 -19.43
C GLN A 120 -6.37 -1.73 -19.92
N LYS A 121 -6.57 -1.89 -21.23
CA LYS A 121 -6.60 -3.22 -21.85
C LYS A 121 -5.21 -3.84 -21.69
N LYS A 122 -5.14 -5.02 -21.09
CA LYS A 122 -3.94 -5.83 -21.06
C LYS A 122 -3.86 -6.61 -22.36
N GLU A 123 -2.64 -6.80 -22.86
CA GLU A 123 -2.37 -7.74 -23.94
C GLU A 123 -2.63 -9.18 -23.44
N GLU A 124 -2.76 -10.13 -24.37
CA GLU A 124 -2.98 -11.53 -24.02
C GLU A 124 -1.80 -12.14 -23.26
N LYS A 125 -0.58 -11.68 -23.56
CA LYS A 125 0.68 -12.10 -22.94
C LYS A 125 1.62 -10.92 -22.69
N GLY A 126 2.68 -11.15 -21.92
CA GLY A 126 3.83 -10.25 -21.78
C GLY A 126 3.89 -9.49 -20.45
N LYS A 127 4.64 -8.37 -20.44
CA LYS A 127 5.14 -7.70 -19.22
C LYS A 127 4.13 -7.38 -18.13
N ALA A 128 2.88 -7.11 -18.48
CA ALA A 128 1.84 -6.86 -17.46
C ALA A 128 1.53 -8.13 -16.65
N TRP A 129 1.48 -9.29 -17.31
CA TRP A 129 1.28 -10.59 -16.68
C TRP A 129 2.52 -11.04 -15.93
N ASP A 130 3.72 -10.77 -16.48
CA ASP A 130 4.98 -11.05 -15.80
C ASP A 130 5.09 -10.35 -14.45
N GLY A 131 4.71 -9.06 -14.41
CA GLY A 131 4.67 -8.31 -13.16
C GLY A 131 3.71 -8.94 -12.15
N GLU A 132 2.50 -9.33 -12.58
CA GLU A 132 1.54 -10.00 -11.70
C GLU A 132 2.01 -11.37 -11.20
N ALA A 133 2.65 -12.16 -12.07
CA ALA A 133 3.19 -13.45 -11.70
C ALA A 133 4.34 -13.29 -10.69
N LEU A 134 5.21 -12.30 -10.87
CA LEU A 134 6.26 -11.94 -9.92
C LEU A 134 5.67 -11.60 -8.55
N HIS A 135 4.76 -10.62 -8.46
CA HIS A 135 4.13 -10.25 -7.18
C HIS A 135 3.39 -11.43 -6.54
N PHE A 136 2.71 -12.24 -7.34
CA PHE A 136 2.04 -13.44 -6.84
C PHE A 136 3.03 -14.47 -6.29
N ALA A 137 4.16 -14.70 -6.97
CA ALA A 137 5.22 -15.59 -6.49
C ALA A 137 5.78 -15.11 -5.14
N ILE A 138 6.05 -13.81 -4.98
CA ILE A 138 6.50 -13.23 -3.70
C ILE A 138 5.45 -13.42 -2.60
N ASN A 139 4.18 -13.20 -2.90
CA ASN A 139 3.10 -13.41 -1.95
C ASN A 139 3.00 -14.89 -1.51
N GLN A 140 3.16 -15.83 -2.46
CA GLN A 140 3.21 -17.26 -2.13
C GLN A 140 4.44 -17.63 -1.33
N LEU A 141 5.61 -17.10 -1.66
CA LEU A 141 6.84 -17.31 -0.91
C LEU A 141 6.62 -16.94 0.55
N VAL A 142 6.16 -15.71 0.81
CA VAL A 142 5.94 -15.21 2.18
C VAL A 142 4.95 -16.08 2.96
N LYS A 143 3.86 -16.54 2.33
CA LYS A 143 2.87 -17.41 2.98
C LYS A 143 3.43 -18.79 3.35
N ASN A 144 4.45 -19.26 2.63
CA ASN A 144 5.00 -20.60 2.80
C ASN A 144 6.37 -20.61 3.50
N LEU A 145 6.90 -19.46 3.95
CA LEU A 145 8.22 -19.36 4.59
C LEU A 145 8.40 -20.29 5.80
N GLU A 146 7.32 -20.61 6.50
CA GLU A 146 7.31 -21.56 7.64
C GLU A 146 7.68 -23.00 7.24
N LYS A 147 7.55 -23.38 5.97
CA LYS A 147 7.95 -24.70 5.44
C LYS A 147 9.44 -24.82 5.13
N GLY A 148 10.21 -23.74 5.31
CA GLY A 148 11.61 -23.63 4.92
C GLY A 148 11.80 -23.01 3.54
N ILE A 149 12.93 -22.30 3.36
CA ILE A 149 13.18 -21.43 2.19
C ILE A 149 13.10 -22.21 0.87
N SER A 150 13.80 -23.34 0.76
CA SER A 150 13.86 -24.11 -0.49
C SER A 150 12.46 -24.56 -0.94
N THR A 151 11.68 -25.17 -0.04
CA THR A 151 10.31 -25.59 -0.30
C THR A 151 9.41 -24.40 -0.63
N ALA A 152 9.53 -23.29 0.10
CA ALA A 152 8.71 -22.11 -0.11
C ALA A 152 8.95 -21.45 -1.47
N VAL A 153 10.20 -21.41 -1.93
CA VAL A 153 10.57 -20.90 -3.27
C VAL A 153 9.98 -21.79 -4.36
N GLU A 154 10.18 -23.10 -4.25
CA GLU A 154 9.66 -24.09 -5.21
C GLU A 154 8.12 -24.01 -5.31
N ASP A 155 7.41 -24.03 -4.18
CA ASP A 155 5.94 -23.88 -4.11
C ASP A 155 5.47 -22.57 -4.75
N ALA A 156 6.17 -21.47 -4.48
CA ALA A 156 5.82 -20.15 -4.98
C ALA A 156 5.95 -20.04 -6.50
N VAL A 157 7.06 -20.53 -7.05
CA VAL A 157 7.31 -20.51 -8.51
C VAL A 157 6.31 -21.40 -9.22
N ASN A 158 6.12 -22.63 -8.75
CA ASN A 158 5.18 -23.57 -9.37
C ASN A 158 3.75 -23.01 -9.36
N SER A 159 3.34 -22.37 -8.26
CA SER A 159 2.03 -21.71 -8.15
C SER A 159 1.89 -20.55 -9.13
N ALA A 160 2.93 -19.72 -9.30
CA ALA A 160 2.90 -18.57 -10.20
C ALA A 160 2.86 -18.99 -11.67
N VAL A 161 3.77 -19.88 -12.08
CA VAL A 161 3.84 -20.40 -13.45
C VAL A 161 2.54 -21.10 -13.83
N SER A 162 1.97 -21.92 -12.93
CA SER A 162 0.70 -22.60 -13.17
C SER A 162 -0.47 -21.61 -13.31
N LYS A 163 -0.60 -20.66 -12.38
CA LYS A 163 -1.70 -19.68 -12.38
C LYS A 163 -1.71 -18.79 -13.62
N TYR A 164 -0.53 -18.44 -14.13
CA TYR A 164 -0.36 -17.54 -15.28
C TYR A 164 0.12 -18.26 -16.55
N ALA A 165 -0.10 -19.58 -16.62
CA ALA A 165 0.31 -20.40 -17.75
C ALA A 165 -0.19 -19.83 -19.08
N GLY A 166 0.74 -19.71 -20.04
CA GLY A 166 0.46 -19.17 -21.37
C GLY A 166 0.26 -17.65 -21.43
N LYS A 167 0.36 -16.91 -20.32
CA LYS A 167 0.27 -15.44 -20.27
C LYS A 167 1.59 -14.74 -19.98
N ILE A 168 2.50 -15.43 -19.29
CA ILE A 168 3.82 -14.90 -18.92
C ILE A 168 4.88 -15.28 -19.95
N GLU A 169 5.90 -14.43 -20.02
CA GLU A 169 7.16 -14.63 -20.73
C GLU A 169 8.33 -14.84 -19.74
N LEU A 170 8.10 -14.66 -18.44
CA LEU A 170 9.09 -14.96 -17.40
C LEU A 170 9.47 -16.43 -17.38
N GLU A 171 10.77 -16.68 -17.37
CA GLU A 171 11.33 -18.02 -17.23
C GLU A 171 11.29 -18.47 -15.77
N ARG A 172 11.11 -19.77 -15.57
CA ARG A 172 11.00 -20.39 -14.23
C ARG A 172 12.28 -20.14 -13.42
N GLU A 173 13.43 -20.31 -14.05
CA GLU A 173 14.76 -20.19 -13.46
C GLU A 173 15.00 -18.75 -12.97
N GLU A 174 14.58 -17.74 -13.74
CA GLU A 174 14.71 -16.33 -13.35
C GLU A 174 13.92 -16.01 -12.08
N LEU A 175 12.72 -16.59 -11.95
CA LEU A 175 11.90 -16.47 -10.74
C LEU A 175 12.53 -17.15 -9.54
N VAL A 176 13.03 -18.40 -9.69
CA VAL A 176 13.72 -19.12 -8.62
C VAL A 176 14.91 -18.31 -8.10
N ASP A 177 15.76 -17.86 -9.03
CA ASP A 177 16.95 -17.07 -8.74
C ASP A 177 16.61 -15.77 -8.00
N PHE A 178 15.57 -15.06 -8.46
CA PHE A 178 15.11 -13.84 -7.82
C PHE A 178 14.60 -14.10 -6.39
N LEU A 179 13.77 -15.12 -6.19
CA LEU A 179 13.20 -15.42 -4.87
C LEU A 179 14.26 -15.88 -3.87
N ASN A 180 15.28 -16.62 -4.31
CA ASN A 180 16.42 -16.97 -3.46
C ASN A 180 17.18 -15.73 -3.00
N ARG A 181 17.55 -14.83 -3.93
CA ARG A 181 18.18 -13.54 -3.59
C ARG A 181 17.30 -12.69 -2.67
N PHE A 182 15.98 -12.71 -2.88
CA PHE A 182 15.04 -12.00 -2.03
C PHE A 182 15.03 -12.55 -0.59
N CYS A 183 15.11 -13.87 -0.41
CA CYS A 183 15.27 -14.50 0.90
C CYS A 183 16.60 -14.12 1.58
N GLU A 184 17.70 -14.09 0.83
CA GLU A 184 19.00 -13.64 1.33
C GLU A 184 18.93 -12.18 1.80
N PHE A 185 18.37 -11.30 0.97
CA PHE A 185 18.11 -9.90 1.33
C PHE A 185 17.31 -9.77 2.63
N MET A 186 16.21 -10.51 2.79
CA MET A 186 15.41 -10.47 4.02
C MET A 186 16.23 -10.88 5.26
N LYS A 187 17.12 -11.86 5.10
CA LYS A 187 18.01 -12.33 6.18
C LYS A 187 19.06 -11.27 6.53
N GLU A 188 19.69 -10.65 5.53
CA GLU A 188 20.70 -9.60 5.70
C GLU A 188 20.14 -8.37 6.39
N GLU A 189 18.92 -7.95 6.03
CA GLU A 189 18.23 -6.82 6.67
C GLU A 189 17.58 -7.19 8.01
N GLY A 190 17.73 -8.43 8.47
CA GLY A 190 17.23 -8.90 9.77
C GLY A 190 15.71 -8.86 9.88
N ILE A 191 14.99 -9.01 8.77
CA ILE A 191 13.52 -9.03 8.72
C ILE A 191 13.03 -10.33 9.36
N SER A 192 12.32 -10.21 10.49
CA SER A 192 11.78 -11.36 11.25
C SER A 192 10.31 -11.64 10.96
N THR A 193 9.58 -10.64 10.47
CA THR A 193 8.17 -10.81 10.08
C THR A 193 7.93 -10.01 8.83
N VAL A 194 7.19 -10.57 7.89
CA VAL A 194 6.86 -9.92 6.63
C VAL A 194 5.37 -10.07 6.36
N PHE A 195 4.75 -8.99 5.93
CA PHE A 195 3.37 -8.95 5.48
C PHE A 195 3.35 -8.58 4.01
N THR A 196 2.49 -9.26 3.25
CA THR A 196 2.33 -9.11 1.81
C THR A 196 0.90 -8.72 1.49
N GLU A 197 0.72 -7.86 0.48
CA GLU A 197 -0.58 -7.49 -0.09
C GLU A 197 -1.61 -7.01 0.94
N LYS A 198 -1.17 -6.29 1.97
CA LYS A 198 -2.06 -5.76 3.01
C LYS A 198 -2.58 -4.38 2.64
N LEU A 199 -3.89 -4.27 2.50
CA LEU A 199 -4.55 -2.98 2.34
C LEU A 199 -4.37 -2.17 3.64
N LEU A 200 -3.74 -1.00 3.53
CA LEU A 200 -3.60 -0.03 4.59
C LEU A 200 -4.41 1.23 4.28
N GLU A 201 -5.00 1.80 5.33
CA GLU A 201 -5.73 3.05 5.27
C GLU A 201 -5.29 3.99 6.39
N SER A 202 -5.13 5.27 6.04
CA SER A 202 -4.96 6.34 7.01
C SER A 202 -6.09 7.35 6.84
N PHE A 203 -6.97 7.44 7.83
CA PHE A 203 -8.08 8.38 7.82
C PHE A 203 -7.61 9.83 7.94
N PRO A 204 -6.68 10.21 8.84
CA PRO A 204 -6.20 11.58 8.92
C PRO A 204 -5.56 12.04 7.61
N GLU A 205 -4.75 11.17 6.99
CA GLU A 205 -4.10 11.52 5.75
C GLU A 205 -5.03 11.38 4.54
N GLY A 206 -6.10 10.61 4.57
CA GLY A 206 -6.87 10.30 3.36
C GLY A 206 -6.02 9.55 2.34
N LEU A 207 -5.31 8.53 2.81
CA LEU A 207 -4.49 7.64 2.00
C LEU A 207 -5.01 6.22 2.12
N VAL A 208 -4.97 5.49 1.02
CA VAL A 208 -5.28 4.06 0.95
C VAL A 208 -4.32 3.40 -0.02
N GLY A 209 -3.79 2.23 0.30
CA GLY A 209 -2.88 1.54 -0.60
C GLY A 209 -2.52 0.17 -0.08
N THR A 210 -1.94 -0.62 -0.97
CA THR A 210 -1.47 -1.97 -0.67
C THR A 210 0.02 -1.98 -0.96
N PRO A 211 0.89 -1.72 0.03
CA PRO A 211 2.32 -1.94 -0.14
C PRO A 211 2.57 -3.39 -0.55
N ASP A 212 3.54 -3.64 -1.42
CA ASP A 212 3.85 -5.01 -1.84
C ASP A 212 4.27 -5.83 -0.63
N LEU A 213 5.26 -5.33 0.12
CA LEU A 213 5.64 -5.90 1.42
C LEU A 213 5.89 -4.85 2.51
N ILE A 214 5.64 -5.31 3.72
CA ILE A 214 5.99 -4.63 4.98
C ILE A 214 6.83 -5.62 5.79
N GLY A 215 8.11 -5.32 5.93
CA GLY A 215 9.03 -6.03 6.81
C GLY A 215 9.06 -5.42 8.21
N ILE A 216 9.14 -6.27 9.23
CA ILE A 216 9.42 -5.92 10.61
C ILE A 216 10.75 -6.59 10.97
N SER A 217 11.74 -5.80 11.33
CA SER A 217 13.02 -6.31 11.80
C SER A 217 12.94 -6.84 13.24
N LYS A 218 13.96 -7.58 13.67
CA LYS A 218 14.06 -8.11 15.04
C LYS A 218 14.00 -7.02 16.14
N ASP A 219 14.49 -5.81 15.84
CA ASP A 219 14.43 -4.64 16.73
C ASP A 219 13.13 -3.81 16.57
N GLY A 220 12.16 -4.32 15.80
CA GLY A 220 10.83 -3.70 15.64
C GLY A 220 10.80 -2.50 14.71
N LYS A 221 11.82 -2.29 13.87
CA LYS A 221 11.81 -1.28 12.81
C LYS A 221 10.89 -1.74 11.68
N ILE A 222 10.19 -0.78 11.11
CA ILE A 222 9.27 -0.99 9.99
C ILE A 222 9.99 -0.65 8.69
N ILE A 223 9.96 -1.58 7.74
CA ILE A 223 10.57 -1.46 6.42
C ILE A 223 9.47 -1.68 5.37
N THR A 224 9.36 -0.79 4.38
CA THR A 224 8.48 -1.01 3.22
C THR A 224 9.30 -1.40 2.01
N ILE A 225 8.82 -2.37 1.23
CA ILE A 225 9.50 -2.89 0.04
C ILE A 225 8.50 -2.87 -1.11
N ASP A 226 8.90 -2.28 -2.24
CA ASP A 226 8.15 -2.24 -3.49
C ASP A 226 8.98 -2.89 -4.60
N ILE A 227 8.37 -3.83 -5.32
CA ILE A 227 9.03 -4.68 -6.28
C ILE A 227 8.60 -4.27 -7.68
N LYS A 228 9.57 -4.10 -8.57
CA LYS A 228 9.35 -3.67 -9.95
C LYS A 228 9.88 -4.74 -10.89
N LEU A 229 9.04 -5.12 -11.86
CA LEU A 229 9.48 -5.99 -12.95
C LEU A 229 10.66 -5.37 -13.73
N GLY A 230 10.54 -4.09 -14.10
CA GLY A 230 11.48 -3.43 -14.99
C GLY A 230 12.89 -3.22 -14.42
N GLN A 231 13.78 -2.65 -15.24
CA GLN A 231 15.15 -2.30 -14.85
C GLN A 231 15.26 -0.94 -14.14
N LEU A 232 16.28 -0.82 -13.26
CA LEU A 232 16.72 0.47 -12.74
C LEU A 232 17.37 1.29 -13.87
N SER A 233 16.96 2.54 -14.05
CA SER A 233 17.52 3.39 -15.09
C SER A 233 18.96 3.79 -14.76
N ARG A 234 19.83 3.90 -15.79
CA ARG A 234 21.16 4.53 -15.67
C ARG A 234 21.09 5.96 -15.12
N LYS A 235 19.96 6.66 -15.30
CA LYS A 235 19.71 8.01 -14.74
C LYS A 235 19.29 7.99 -13.27
N GLY A 236 19.30 6.82 -12.64
CA GLY A 236 18.89 6.60 -11.26
C GLY A 236 17.40 6.34 -11.11
N LEU A 237 16.93 6.55 -9.89
CA LEU A 237 15.57 6.24 -9.47
C LEU A 237 14.53 7.15 -10.16
N LYS A 238 13.50 6.54 -10.77
CA LYS A 238 12.35 7.27 -11.31
C LYS A 238 11.57 7.96 -10.17
N LYS A 239 11.27 9.24 -10.34
CA LYS A 239 10.57 10.05 -9.32
C LYS A 239 9.18 9.50 -8.98
N GLU A 240 8.47 8.94 -9.96
CA GLU A 240 7.19 8.27 -9.75
C GLU A 240 7.30 7.03 -8.85
N HIS A 241 8.39 6.26 -8.94
CA HIS A 241 8.63 5.12 -8.05
C HIS A 241 8.97 5.61 -6.64
N LEU A 242 9.81 6.65 -6.53
CA LEU A 242 10.13 7.28 -5.24
C LEU A 242 8.87 7.81 -4.53
N LEU A 243 7.97 8.48 -5.26
CA LEU A 243 6.71 8.99 -4.70
C LEU A 243 5.81 7.84 -4.23
N GLN A 244 5.75 6.74 -4.98
CA GLN A 244 4.97 5.57 -4.60
C GLN A 244 5.46 4.98 -3.27
N ILE A 245 6.75 4.62 -3.18
CA ILE A 245 7.30 4.00 -1.97
C ILE A 245 7.28 4.95 -0.75
N VAL A 246 7.43 6.26 -0.95
CA VAL A 246 7.25 7.24 0.14
C VAL A 246 5.80 7.26 0.63
N GLY A 247 4.82 7.16 -0.27
CA GLY A 247 3.41 7.07 0.11
C GLY A 247 3.08 5.79 0.88
N GLU A 248 3.68 4.66 0.49
CA GLU A 248 3.56 3.38 1.18
C GLU A 248 4.24 3.41 2.55
N ALA A 249 5.41 4.04 2.67
CA ALA A 249 6.07 4.29 3.95
C ALA A 249 5.19 5.14 4.89
N ILE A 250 4.51 6.17 4.38
CA ILE A 250 3.53 6.94 5.18
C ILE A 250 2.39 6.03 5.65
N LEU A 251 1.82 5.19 4.77
CA LEU A 251 0.75 4.26 5.16
C LEU A 251 1.19 3.31 6.28
N ALA A 252 2.34 2.69 6.14
CA ALA A 252 2.91 1.81 7.17
C ALA A 252 3.18 2.57 8.47
N GLU A 253 3.77 3.76 8.40
CA GLU A 253 4.03 4.61 9.58
C GLU A 253 2.74 4.95 10.33
N LYS A 254 1.68 5.32 9.60
CA LYS A 254 0.38 5.63 10.21
C LYS A 254 -0.29 4.40 10.79
N PHE A 255 -0.16 3.25 10.16
CA PHE A 255 -0.70 2.00 10.69
C PHE A 255 0.00 1.59 12.00
N PHE A 256 1.34 1.48 11.98
CA PHE A 256 2.11 0.99 13.14
C PHE A 256 2.36 2.03 14.23
N ARG A 257 2.07 3.32 13.96
CA ARG A 257 2.44 4.45 14.83
C ARG A 257 3.93 4.50 15.15
N LYS A 258 4.75 4.02 14.22
CA LYS A 258 6.22 3.97 14.30
C LYS A 258 6.80 4.57 13.03
N ARG A 259 7.88 5.34 13.16
CA ARG A 259 8.54 5.95 12.01
C ARG A 259 9.09 4.88 11.06
N VAL A 260 8.86 5.06 9.76
CA VAL A 260 9.54 4.28 8.72
C VAL A 260 10.76 5.09 8.26
N GLU A 261 11.96 4.59 8.54
CA GLU A 261 13.22 5.26 8.20
C GLU A 261 13.82 4.78 6.89
N ILE A 262 13.56 3.52 6.53
CA ILE A 262 14.14 2.85 5.38
C ILE A 262 13.03 2.22 4.55
N ALA A 263 13.14 2.38 3.24
CA ALA A 263 12.35 1.63 2.27
C ALA A 263 13.24 1.10 1.14
N TYR A 264 12.79 0.05 0.48
CA TYR A 264 13.51 -0.59 -0.62
C TYR A 264 12.69 -0.60 -1.91
N LEU A 265 13.39 -0.35 -3.01
CA LEU A 265 12.90 -0.66 -4.35
C LEU A 265 13.77 -1.75 -4.96
N ILE A 266 13.16 -2.87 -5.32
CA ILE A 266 13.85 -4.02 -5.91
C ILE A 266 13.41 -4.16 -7.36
N TYR A 267 14.36 -4.16 -8.28
CA TYR A 267 14.14 -4.22 -9.73
C TYR A 267 14.55 -5.59 -10.27
N PHE A 268 13.56 -6.39 -10.65
CA PHE A 268 13.69 -7.78 -11.09
C PHE A 268 14.63 -7.91 -12.30
N GLU A 269 14.30 -7.28 -13.44
CA GLU A 269 15.05 -7.42 -14.70
C GLU A 269 16.53 -6.99 -14.59
N SER A 270 16.88 -6.14 -13.62
CA SER A 270 18.26 -5.66 -13.43
C SER A 270 18.95 -6.20 -12.18
N ASN A 271 18.27 -7.07 -11.40
CA ASN A 271 18.72 -7.53 -10.09
C ASN A 271 19.27 -6.40 -9.20
N SER A 272 18.66 -5.22 -9.30
CA SER A 272 19.16 -4.00 -8.68
C SER A 272 18.30 -3.65 -7.49
N LEU A 273 18.95 -3.25 -6.40
CA LEU A 273 18.29 -2.82 -5.17
C LEU A 273 18.63 -1.36 -4.90
N ALA A 274 17.60 -0.56 -4.63
CA ALA A 274 17.75 0.82 -4.21
C ALA A 274 17.24 0.98 -2.77
N LYS A 275 18.18 1.23 -1.84
CA LYS A 275 17.88 1.60 -0.45
C LYS A 275 17.54 3.09 -0.37
N ILE A 276 16.39 3.41 0.20
CA ILE A 276 15.88 4.77 0.31
C ILE A 276 15.76 5.14 1.78
N ILE A 277 16.45 6.21 2.16
CA ILE A 277 16.29 6.83 3.47
C ILE A 277 15.08 7.76 3.42
N ILE A 278 14.02 7.43 4.17
CA ILE A 278 12.75 8.17 4.17
C ILE A 278 12.88 9.41 5.03
N ARG A 279 12.91 10.57 4.37
CA ARG A 279 13.05 11.87 5.01
C ARG A 279 11.74 12.66 4.99
N GLU A 280 11.61 13.61 5.92
CA GLU A 280 10.41 14.45 6.05
C GLU A 280 10.18 15.38 4.85
N ASP A 281 11.23 15.84 4.17
CA ASP A 281 11.09 16.61 2.92
C ASP A 281 10.39 15.79 1.83
N MET A 282 10.72 14.50 1.70
CA MET A 282 10.08 13.59 0.75
C MET A 282 8.59 13.39 1.07
N LYS A 283 8.26 13.19 2.36
CA LYS A 283 6.86 13.07 2.80
C LYS A 283 6.07 14.34 2.52
N ARG A 284 6.64 15.52 2.82
CA ARG A 284 6.03 16.83 2.52
C ARG A 284 5.79 17.01 1.02
N GLU A 285 6.74 16.59 0.19
CA GLU A 285 6.61 16.63 -1.26
C GLU A 285 5.48 15.72 -1.76
N PHE A 286 5.42 14.48 -1.26
CA PHE A 286 4.33 13.54 -1.56
C PHE A 286 2.96 14.15 -1.20
N LEU A 287 2.83 14.71 0.02
CA LEU A 287 1.60 15.36 0.47
C LEU A 287 1.26 16.63 -0.34
N LYS A 288 2.25 17.33 -0.90
CA LYS A 288 2.03 18.43 -1.85
C LYS A 288 1.40 17.92 -3.15
N TYR A 289 1.93 16.84 -3.74
CA TYR A 289 1.33 16.23 -4.93
C TYR A 289 -0.09 15.72 -4.67
N LYS A 290 -0.33 15.11 -3.50
CA LYS A 290 -1.66 14.70 -3.07
C LYS A 290 -2.65 15.86 -2.99
N ARG A 291 -2.27 16.97 -2.37
CA ARG A 291 -3.12 18.17 -2.34
C ARG A 291 -3.41 18.69 -3.76
N GLY A 292 -2.40 18.65 -4.64
CA GLY A 292 -2.55 18.98 -6.05
C GLY A 292 -3.57 18.08 -6.75
N LEU A 293 -3.46 16.76 -6.58
CA LEU A 293 -4.39 15.78 -7.13
C LEU A 293 -5.82 16.08 -6.67
N ILE A 294 -6.05 16.21 -5.36
CA ILE A 294 -7.38 16.50 -4.80
C ILE A 294 -7.94 17.81 -5.36
N LYS A 295 -7.11 18.86 -5.48
CA LYS A 295 -7.53 20.14 -6.07
C LYS A 295 -7.93 19.98 -7.54
N THR A 296 -7.17 19.22 -8.33
CA THR A 296 -7.49 18.93 -9.73
C THR A 296 -8.83 18.23 -9.86
N PHE A 297 -9.13 17.25 -9.01
CA PHE A 297 -10.39 16.51 -9.05
C PHE A 297 -11.61 17.28 -8.54
N ARG A 298 -11.40 18.33 -7.74
CA ARG A 298 -12.45 19.25 -7.30
C ARG A 298 -12.69 20.39 -8.28
N SER A 299 -11.83 20.51 -9.30
CA SER A 299 -11.94 21.57 -10.29
C SER A 299 -12.88 21.18 -11.43
N SER A 300 -13.53 22.17 -12.03
CA SER A 300 -14.32 22.01 -13.26
C SER A 300 -13.49 22.04 -14.54
N TYR A 301 -12.18 22.37 -14.48
CA TYR A 301 -11.34 22.44 -15.68
C TYR A 301 -10.66 21.09 -16.01
N ILE A 302 -10.45 20.85 -17.31
CA ILE A 302 -9.62 19.73 -17.79
C ILE A 302 -8.15 20.04 -17.48
N PRO A 303 -7.45 19.24 -16.67
CA PRO A 303 -6.06 19.51 -16.31
C PRO A 303 -5.11 19.45 -17.51
N PRO A 304 -3.92 20.09 -17.41
CA PRO A 304 -2.94 20.08 -18.49
C PRO A 304 -2.33 18.68 -18.68
N VAL A 305 -1.78 18.45 -19.88
CA VAL A 305 -0.89 17.31 -20.16
C VAL A 305 0.38 17.36 -19.29
N SER A 306 1.15 16.28 -19.32
CA SER A 306 2.44 16.18 -18.64
C SER A 306 3.35 17.36 -18.95
N ARG A 307 4.04 17.86 -17.92
CA ARG A 307 5.09 18.90 -18.04
C ARG A 307 6.49 18.30 -17.98
N LEU A 308 6.62 16.98 -18.01
CA LEU A 308 7.91 16.31 -17.90
C LEU A 308 8.71 16.49 -19.19
N PRO A 309 10.06 16.55 -19.12
CA PRO A 309 10.90 16.54 -20.30
C PRO A 309 10.59 15.33 -21.18
N ASN A 310 10.49 15.55 -22.50
CA ASN A 310 10.18 14.52 -23.48
C ASN A 310 8.89 13.73 -23.20
N PHE A 311 7.88 14.36 -22.59
CA PHE A 311 6.65 13.68 -22.18
C PHE A 311 5.95 12.93 -23.32
N LYS A 312 6.05 13.41 -24.57
CA LYS A 312 5.47 12.71 -25.74
C LYS A 312 5.99 11.27 -25.85
N LYS A 313 7.30 11.08 -25.72
CA LYS A 313 7.94 9.75 -25.76
C LYS A 313 7.78 9.00 -24.44
N ARG A 314 8.09 9.67 -23.33
CA ARG A 314 8.14 9.03 -22.00
C ARG A 314 6.78 8.68 -21.41
N VAL A 315 5.76 9.49 -21.67
CA VAL A 315 4.46 9.41 -21.01
C VAL A 315 3.35 9.11 -22.01
N CYS A 316 3.26 9.87 -23.11
CA CYS A 316 2.13 9.75 -24.03
C CYS A 316 2.16 8.48 -24.89
N GLN A 317 3.34 8.02 -25.32
CA GLN A 317 3.46 6.88 -26.25
C GLN A 317 2.78 5.61 -25.73
N GLY A 318 2.89 5.30 -24.43
CA GLY A 318 2.24 4.16 -23.78
C GLY A 318 1.00 4.53 -22.96
N CYS A 319 0.42 5.71 -23.17
CA CYS A 319 -0.73 6.17 -22.40
C CYS A 319 -2.04 5.60 -22.98
N HIS A 320 -2.71 4.70 -22.27
CA HIS A 320 -3.95 4.08 -22.75
C HIS A 320 -5.12 5.07 -22.94
N VAL A 321 -5.11 6.22 -22.27
CA VAL A 321 -6.10 7.32 -22.47
C VAL A 321 -5.66 8.35 -23.52
N ARG A 322 -4.64 8.05 -24.33
CA ARG A 322 -4.11 8.97 -25.34
C ARG A 322 -5.16 9.41 -26.37
N HIS A 323 -5.94 8.46 -26.90
CA HIS A 323 -6.98 8.73 -27.90
C HIS A 323 -8.01 9.77 -27.39
N VAL A 324 -8.46 9.64 -26.13
CA VAL A 324 -9.36 10.63 -25.51
C VAL A 324 -8.68 11.99 -25.38
N CYS A 325 -7.41 12.00 -24.97
CA CYS A 325 -6.64 13.24 -24.86
C CYS A 325 -6.49 13.95 -26.21
N GLU A 326 -6.25 13.20 -27.29
CA GLU A 326 -6.14 13.75 -28.65
C GLU A 326 -7.48 14.31 -29.13
N ASN A 327 -8.60 13.62 -28.88
CA ASN A 327 -9.94 14.10 -29.20
C ASN A 327 -10.27 15.43 -28.51
N ILE A 328 -9.91 15.59 -27.22
CA ILE A 328 -10.09 16.86 -26.50
C ILE A 328 -9.31 18.00 -27.18
N GLU A 329 -8.08 17.73 -27.63
CA GLU A 329 -7.26 18.75 -28.28
C GLU A 329 -7.73 19.06 -29.71
N LEU A 330 -8.37 18.11 -30.40
CA LEU A 330 -9.04 18.36 -31.68
C LEU A 330 -10.27 19.26 -31.49
N LEU A 331 -11.13 18.94 -30.51
CA LEU A 331 -12.34 19.71 -30.21
C LEU A 331 -12.07 21.14 -29.75
N LYS A 332 -10.90 21.42 -29.17
CA LYS A 332 -10.48 22.79 -28.79
C LYS A 332 -10.04 23.66 -29.97
N LYS A 333 -9.77 23.06 -31.13
CA LYS A 333 -9.32 23.76 -32.35
C LYS A 333 -10.46 24.10 -33.30
N ILE A 334 -11.63 23.49 -33.09
CA ILE A 334 -12.91 23.86 -33.70
C ILE A 334 -13.48 24.98 -32.83
#